data_AF-A0A090UYL3-F1
#
_entry.id   AF-A0A090UYL3-F1
#
_cell.length_a   1.000
_cell.length_b   1.000
_cell.length_c   1.000
_cell.angle_alpha   90.00
_cell.angle_beta   90.00
_cell.angle_gamma   90.00
#
_symmetry.space_group_name_H-M   'P 1'
#
loop_
_entity.id
_entity.type
_entity.pdbx_description
1 polymer ?
#
loop_
_entity_poly.entity_id
_entity_poly.type
_entity_poly.pdbx_seq_one_letter_code
_entity_poly.pdbx_strand_id
1 'polypeptide(L)'
;MLGSGMAQAAPTTDLPPAPPVPESAMQQHIQQMVEEDYAWEVKKRDVANELELERMKSEIRKLRGEDSVQARTQPIAMPEENGTSQSNSGSPHLLLESNIGGLSRVAVSSADGSSLRYVSPGERFTLDGRQFQLVRDKTSGLAIKETGR
;
A
#
# COMPACT_ATOMS: atom_id res chain seq x y z
N MET A 1 21.07 -70.05 45.09
CA MET A 1 21.64 -70.57 43.82
C MET A 1 20.63 -70.34 42.72
N LEU A 2 21.16 -70.13 41.51
CA LEU A 2 20.60 -69.80 40.19
C LEU A 2 19.25 -70.50 39.84
N GLY A 3 18.43 -70.01 38.92
CA GLY A 3 18.77 -69.08 37.85
C GLY A 3 17.59 -68.60 37.00
N SER A 4 17.92 -67.57 36.21
CA SER A 4 17.10 -66.85 35.25
C SER A 4 16.65 -67.72 34.08
N GLY A 5 15.35 -67.81 33.86
CA GLY A 5 14.77 -68.27 32.59
C GLY A 5 14.44 -67.07 31.70
N MET A 6 15.29 -66.79 30.72
CA MET A 6 15.04 -65.79 29.68
C MET A 6 13.96 -66.32 28.74
N ALA A 7 12.78 -65.69 28.75
CA ALA A 7 11.78 -65.91 27.70
C ALA A 7 12.27 -65.22 26.42
N GLN A 8 12.62 -66.01 25.40
CA GLN A 8 12.92 -65.48 24.06
C GLN A 8 11.65 -64.84 23.49
N ALA A 9 11.69 -63.54 23.22
CA ALA A 9 10.71 -62.88 22.37
C ALA A 9 10.91 -63.35 20.92
N ALA A 10 9.84 -63.83 20.29
CA ALA A 10 9.84 -64.23 18.89
C ALA A 10 10.18 -63.03 17.98
N PRO A 11 10.83 -63.24 16.82
CA PRO A 11 11.14 -62.18 15.88
C PRO A 11 9.82 -61.56 15.39
N THR A 12 9.65 -60.27 15.63
CA THR A 12 8.52 -59.49 15.12
C THR A 12 8.66 -59.43 13.60
N THR A 13 7.81 -60.19 12.89
CA THR A 13 7.67 -60.10 11.44
C THR A 13 7.39 -58.65 11.05
N ASP A 14 8.29 -58.07 10.27
CA ASP A 14 8.16 -56.75 9.67
C ASP A 14 6.90 -56.74 8.78
N LEU A 15 5.85 -56.08 9.24
CA LEU A 15 4.62 -55.89 8.47
C LEU A 15 4.93 -54.93 7.30
N PRO A 16 4.48 -55.22 6.06
CA PRO A 16 4.65 -54.29 4.96
C PRO A 16 3.97 -52.94 5.29
N PRO A 17 4.55 -51.79 4.87
CA PRO A 17 3.96 -50.49 5.12
C PRO A 17 2.54 -50.46 4.53
N ALA A 18 1.58 -50.01 5.34
CA ALA A 18 0.19 -49.89 4.92
C ALA A 18 0.11 -49.01 3.65
N PRO A 19 -0.72 -49.39 2.65
CA PRO A 19 -0.91 -48.56 1.46
C PRO A 19 -1.44 -47.17 1.87
N PRO A 20 -1.05 -46.09 1.18
CA PRO A 20 -1.56 -44.77 1.48
C PRO A 20 -3.08 -44.77 1.33
N VAL A 21 -3.77 -44.48 2.43
CA VAL A 21 -5.22 -44.37 2.44
C VAL A 21 -5.58 -43.14 1.61
N PRO A 22 -6.41 -43.25 0.56
CA PRO A 22 -6.84 -42.09 -0.20
C PRO A 22 -7.57 -41.13 0.73
N GLU A 23 -7.06 -39.90 0.83
CA GLU A 23 -7.65 -38.87 1.68
C GLU A 23 -9.10 -38.65 1.28
N SER A 24 -10.00 -38.68 2.27
CA SER A 24 -11.40 -38.35 2.02
C SER A 24 -11.52 -36.88 1.58
N ALA A 25 -12.50 -36.54 0.75
CA ALA A 25 -12.76 -35.15 0.34
C ALA A 25 -12.90 -34.18 1.55
N MET A 26 -13.35 -34.69 2.69
CA MET A 26 -13.41 -33.94 3.95
C MET A 26 -12.01 -33.62 4.51
N GLN A 27 -11.07 -34.58 4.46
CA GLN A 27 -9.69 -34.37 4.91
C GLN A 27 -8.96 -33.35 4.04
N GLN A 28 -9.17 -33.39 2.73
CA GLN A 28 -8.62 -32.40 1.80
C GLN A 28 -9.18 -31.00 2.07
N HIS A 29 -10.48 -30.90 2.37
CA HIS A 29 -11.10 -29.62 2.72
C HIS A 29 -10.55 -29.05 4.04
N ILE A 30 -10.38 -29.89 5.06
CA ILE A 30 -9.78 -29.49 6.33
C ILE A 30 -8.32 -29.05 6.13
N GLN A 31 -7.56 -29.79 5.32
CA GLN A 31 -6.19 -29.43 4.99
C GLN A 31 -6.12 -28.07 4.30
N GLN A 32 -6.95 -27.84 3.29
CA GLN A 32 -6.99 -26.55 2.60
C GLN A 32 -7.29 -25.39 3.56
N MET A 33 -8.28 -25.57 4.46
CA MET A 33 -8.63 -24.55 5.44
C MET A 33 -7.47 -24.21 6.39
N VAL A 34 -6.72 -25.23 6.84
CA VAL A 34 -5.56 -25.03 7.71
C VAL A 34 -4.40 -24.35 6.98
N GLU A 35 -4.15 -24.74 5.73
CA GLU A 35 -3.11 -24.13 4.90
C GLU A 35 -3.42 -22.65 4.61
N GLU A 36 -4.69 -22.33 4.33
CA GLU A 36 -5.16 -20.96 4.13
C GLU A 36 -5.00 -20.10 5.40
N ASP A 37 -5.35 -20.65 6.57
CA ASP A 37 -5.20 -19.95 7.86
C ASP A 37 -3.73 -19.69 8.20
N TYR A 38 -2.86 -20.70 7.98
CA TYR A 38 -1.42 -20.53 8.15
C TYR A 38 -0.85 -19.46 7.23
N ALA A 39 -1.23 -19.47 5.95
CA ALA A 39 -0.79 -18.46 4.98
C ALA A 39 -1.27 -17.05 5.37
N TRP A 40 -2.47 -16.94 5.97
CA TRP A 40 -2.99 -15.67 6.46
C TRP A 40 -2.20 -15.16 7.68
N GLU A 41 -1.94 -16.01 8.68
CA GLU A 41 -1.17 -15.61 9.86
C GLU A 41 0.27 -15.20 9.50
N VAL A 42 0.90 -15.89 8.54
CA VAL A 42 2.22 -15.50 8.03
C VAL A 42 2.18 -14.08 7.43
N LYS A 43 1.23 -13.81 6.53
CA LYS A 43 1.07 -12.47 5.92
C LYS A 43 0.79 -11.40 6.97
N LYS A 44 -0.06 -11.70 7.95
CA LYS A 44 -0.40 -10.78 9.04
C LYS A 44 0.85 -10.44 9.88
N ARG A 45 1.66 -11.43 10.21
CA ARG A 45 2.92 -11.22 10.93
C ARG A 45 3.90 -10.39 10.09
N ASP A 46 4.01 -10.66 8.80
CA ASP A 46 4.91 -9.93 7.92
C ASP A 46 4.51 -8.45 7.78
N VAL A 47 3.21 -8.17 7.60
CA VAL A 47 2.67 -6.80 7.58
C VAL A 47 2.88 -6.09 8.92
N ALA A 48 2.67 -6.79 10.04
CA ALA A 48 2.92 -6.22 11.36
C ALA A 48 4.39 -5.85 11.57
N ASN A 49 5.31 -6.72 11.13
CA ASN A 49 6.74 -6.46 11.18
C ASN A 49 7.13 -5.26 10.30
N GLU A 50 6.57 -5.15 9.09
CA GLU A 50 6.82 -4.01 8.21
C GLU A 50 6.32 -2.70 8.83
N LEU A 51 5.14 -2.70 9.44
CA LEU A 51 4.60 -1.54 10.14
C LEU A 51 5.49 -1.13 11.33
N GLU A 52 5.96 -2.10 12.11
CA GLU A 52 6.86 -1.83 13.24
C GLU A 52 8.21 -1.26 12.75
N LEU A 53 8.78 -1.83 11.68
CA LEU A 53 9.99 -1.30 11.04
C LEU A 53 9.81 0.15 10.58
N GLU A 54 8.68 0.47 9.94
CA GLU A 54 8.42 1.84 9.46
C GLU A 54 8.19 2.82 10.61
N ARG A 55 7.55 2.35 11.70
CA ARG A 55 7.42 3.12 12.94
C ARG A 55 8.78 3.41 13.55
N MET A 56 9.65 2.41 13.67
CA MET A 56 11.01 2.60 14.18
C MET A 56 11.84 3.52 13.29
N LYS A 57 11.74 3.40 11.96
CA LYS A 57 12.39 4.34 11.03
C LYS A 57 11.90 5.77 11.20
N SER A 58 10.59 5.95 11.41
CA SER A 58 10.00 7.27 11.67
C SER A 58 10.49 7.84 13.00
N GLU A 59 10.59 7.02 14.05
CA GLU A 59 11.18 7.40 15.33
C GLU A 59 12.65 7.83 15.16
N ILE A 60 13.44 7.08 14.39
CA ILE A 60 14.84 7.43 14.08
C ILE A 60 14.92 8.74 13.30
N ARG A 61 14.06 8.96 12.29
CA ARG A 61 14.01 10.22 11.51
C ARG A 61 13.69 11.42 12.41
N LYS A 62 12.77 11.24 13.36
CA LYS A 62 12.44 12.24 14.38
C LYS A 62 13.63 12.55 15.28
N LEU A 63 14.28 11.52 15.82
CA LEU A 63 15.46 11.65 16.67
C LEU A 63 16.65 12.27 15.94
N ARG A 64 16.79 12.01 14.63
CA ARG A 64 17.82 12.61 13.76
C ARG A 64 17.54 14.07 13.40
N GLY A 65 16.37 14.61 13.78
CA GLY A 65 15.96 15.97 13.40
C GLY A 65 15.70 16.13 11.91
N GLU A 66 15.68 15.05 11.13
CA GLU A 66 15.34 15.05 9.70
C GLU A 66 13.86 15.42 9.52
N ASP A 67 12.99 15.07 10.48
CA ASP A 67 11.58 15.48 10.52
C ASP A 67 11.43 17.00 10.81
N SER A 68 12.43 17.63 11.42
CA SER A 68 12.47 19.10 11.61
C SER A 68 12.79 19.87 10.33
N VAL A 69 13.37 19.20 9.32
CA VAL A 69 13.69 19.82 8.02
C VAL A 69 12.46 19.83 7.10
N GLN A 70 11.58 18.81 7.20
CA GLN A 70 10.31 18.78 6.47
C GLN A 70 9.15 19.47 7.22
N ALA A 71 9.23 19.58 8.56
CA ALA A 71 8.30 20.41 9.35
C ALA A 71 8.60 21.93 9.31
N ARG A 72 9.48 22.39 8.39
CA ARG A 72 9.47 23.77 7.89
C ARG A 72 8.52 23.92 6.69
N THR A 73 7.35 23.30 6.73
CA THR A 73 6.17 24.07 6.34
C THR A 73 6.06 25.20 7.35
N GLN A 74 6.61 26.36 7.00
CA GLN A 74 6.29 27.63 7.65
C GLN A 74 4.79 27.61 7.99
N PRO A 75 4.37 27.97 9.21
CA PRO A 75 2.99 28.41 9.36
C PRO A 75 2.86 29.57 8.39
N ILE A 76 2.07 29.39 7.32
CA ILE A 76 1.58 30.53 6.57
C ILE A 76 0.80 31.31 7.61
N ALA A 77 1.43 32.35 8.15
CA ALA A 77 0.75 33.40 8.87
C ALA A 77 -0.42 33.76 7.97
N MET A 78 -1.64 33.55 8.46
CA MET A 78 -2.81 34.11 7.82
C MET A 78 -2.50 35.60 7.66
N PRO A 79 -2.40 36.14 6.44
CA PRO A 79 -2.47 37.56 6.30
C PRO A 79 -3.87 37.91 6.78
N GLU A 80 -3.94 38.73 7.83
CA GLU A 80 -5.11 39.56 8.02
C GLU A 80 -5.48 40.17 6.66
N GLU A 81 -6.73 39.94 6.27
CA GLU A 81 -7.59 40.96 5.66
C GLU A 81 -6.80 42.13 5.06
N ASN A 82 -6.28 41.94 3.86
CA ASN A 82 -6.18 43.03 2.92
C ASN A 82 -6.26 42.46 1.51
N GLY A 83 -7.29 42.95 0.81
CA GLY A 83 -7.76 42.40 -0.44
C GLY A 83 -6.66 42.22 -1.47
N THR A 84 -6.55 41.01 -1.96
CA THR A 84 -6.67 40.77 -3.40
C THR A 84 -7.04 39.31 -3.56
N SER A 85 -8.34 39.04 -3.51
CA SER A 85 -8.91 37.95 -4.31
C SER A 85 -8.43 38.19 -5.74
N GLN A 86 -7.31 37.56 -6.12
CA GLN A 86 -7.07 37.30 -7.53
C GLN A 86 -8.12 36.29 -7.94
N SER A 87 -9.26 36.84 -8.36
CA SER A 87 -10.24 36.20 -9.20
C SER A 87 -9.57 35.82 -10.51
N ASN A 88 -8.72 34.80 -10.51
CA ASN A 88 -8.30 34.13 -11.73
C ASN A 88 -9.32 33.04 -12.03
N SER A 89 -10.44 33.50 -12.58
CA SER A 89 -11.22 32.85 -13.63
C SER A 89 -10.97 31.35 -13.84
N GLY A 90 -11.71 30.49 -13.11
CA GLY A 90 -12.22 29.20 -13.57
C GLY A 90 -11.22 28.16 -14.10
N SER A 91 -9.92 28.25 -13.79
CA SER A 91 -8.92 27.28 -14.23
C SER A 91 -8.53 26.33 -13.09
N PRO A 92 -8.51 25.01 -13.31
CA PRO A 92 -8.16 24.04 -12.27
C PRO A 92 -6.70 24.14 -11.84
N HIS A 93 -6.40 23.72 -10.62
CA HIS A 93 -5.08 23.82 -10.00
C HIS A 93 -4.41 22.46 -9.85
N LEU A 94 -3.09 22.38 -10.07
CA LEU A 94 -2.30 21.21 -9.70
C LEU A 94 -1.93 21.30 -8.22
N LEU A 95 -2.13 20.22 -7.48
CA LEU A 95 -1.80 20.15 -6.06
C LEU A 95 -0.51 19.37 -5.80
N LEU A 96 -0.43 18.14 -6.30
CA LEU A 96 0.73 17.26 -6.07
C LEU A 96 0.89 16.20 -7.16
N GLU A 97 2.13 15.76 -7.35
CA GLU A 97 2.49 14.56 -8.11
C GLU A 97 2.87 13.45 -7.11
N SER A 98 2.33 12.25 -7.29
CA SER A 98 2.59 11.08 -6.45
C SER A 98 2.72 9.81 -7.28
N ASN A 99 3.46 8.83 -6.76
CA ASN A 99 3.56 7.50 -7.35
C ASN A 99 2.61 6.54 -6.62
N ILE A 100 1.58 6.07 -7.33
CA ILE A 100 0.58 5.14 -6.79
C ILE A 100 0.68 3.84 -7.59
N GLY A 101 1.15 2.77 -6.95
CA GLY A 101 1.28 1.45 -7.57
C GLY A 101 2.26 1.40 -8.76
N GLY A 102 3.31 2.22 -8.74
CA GLY A 102 4.30 2.31 -9.82
C GLY A 102 3.92 3.30 -10.93
N LEU A 103 2.74 3.94 -10.86
CA LEU A 103 2.25 4.89 -11.86
C LEU A 103 2.30 6.31 -11.31
N SER A 104 2.88 7.26 -12.07
CA SER A 104 2.84 8.69 -11.72
C SER A 104 1.41 9.23 -11.91
N ARG A 105 0.87 9.81 -10.84
CA ARG A 105 -0.48 10.39 -10.75
C ARG A 105 -0.38 11.81 -10.23
N VAL A 106 -1.20 12.69 -10.79
CA VAL A 106 -1.21 14.12 -10.47
C VAL A 106 -2.59 14.49 -9.96
N ALA A 107 -2.64 15.05 -8.76
CA ALA A 107 -3.86 15.55 -8.17
C ALA A 107 -4.18 16.94 -8.73
N VAL A 108 -5.35 17.06 -9.34
CA VAL A 108 -5.89 18.29 -9.90
C VAL A 108 -7.18 18.64 -9.15
N SER A 109 -7.27 19.87 -8.65
CA SER A 109 -8.49 20.38 -8.02
C SER A 109 -9.22 21.38 -8.91
N SER A 110 -10.54 21.44 -8.72
CA SER A 110 -11.37 22.52 -9.26
C SER A 110 -10.91 23.87 -8.72
N ALA A 111 -11.27 24.94 -9.43
CA ALA A 111 -11.03 26.31 -9.03
C ALA A 111 -11.70 26.68 -7.69
N ASP A 112 -12.81 26.01 -7.33
CA ASP A 112 -13.50 26.19 -6.05
C ASP A 112 -13.03 25.21 -4.95
N GLY A 113 -12.10 24.30 -5.28
CA GLY A 113 -11.61 23.27 -4.38
C GLY A 113 -12.63 22.16 -4.05
N SER A 114 -13.81 22.15 -4.66
CA SER A 114 -14.89 21.18 -4.37
C SER A 114 -14.60 19.78 -4.89
N SER A 115 -13.85 19.69 -6.00
CA SER A 115 -13.62 18.46 -6.74
C SER A 115 -12.13 18.20 -6.90
N LEU A 116 -11.69 17.00 -6.53
CA LEU A 116 -10.30 16.54 -6.67
C LEU A 116 -10.25 15.31 -7.58
N ARG A 117 -9.34 15.30 -8.55
CA ARG A 117 -9.14 14.20 -9.48
C ARG A 117 -7.68 13.84 -9.62
N TYR A 118 -7.40 12.54 -9.67
CA TYR A 118 -6.07 12.03 -10.00
C TYR A 118 -6.01 11.73 -11.50
N VAL A 119 -5.05 12.32 -12.20
CA VAL A 119 -4.86 12.19 -13.65
C VAL A 119 -3.42 11.81 -13.96
N SER A 120 -3.22 11.07 -15.04
CA SER A 120 -1.87 10.69 -15.48
C SER A 120 -1.24 11.83 -16.31
N PRO A 121 0.09 12.02 -16.26
CA PRO A 121 0.77 12.93 -17.19
C PRO A 121 0.46 12.58 -18.65
N GLY A 122 -0.03 13.55 -19.43
CA GLY A 122 -0.44 13.37 -20.83
C GLY A 122 -1.93 13.08 -21.04
N GLU A 123 -2.67 12.76 -19.97
CA GLU A 123 -4.08 12.36 -20.03
C GLU A 123 -5.03 13.55 -20.23
N ARG A 124 -6.13 13.32 -20.96
CA ARG A 124 -7.26 14.25 -21.05
C ARG A 124 -8.30 13.92 -20.00
N PHE A 125 -8.76 14.91 -19.27
CA PHE A 125 -9.72 14.76 -18.20
C PHE A 125 -10.78 15.84 -18.24
N THR A 126 -11.95 15.55 -17.67
CA THR A 126 -13.03 16.53 -17.54
C THR A 126 -13.16 16.93 -16.08
N LEU A 127 -13.20 18.23 -15.83
CA LEU A 127 -13.38 18.83 -14.51
C LEU A 127 -14.33 20.02 -14.66
N ASP A 128 -15.36 20.09 -13.81
CA ASP A 128 -16.41 21.12 -13.85
C ASP A 128 -17.08 21.31 -15.22
N GLY A 129 -17.26 20.20 -15.94
CA GLY A 129 -17.88 20.20 -17.27
C GLY A 129 -17.00 20.74 -18.40
N ARG A 130 -15.71 21.02 -18.14
CA ARG A 130 -14.73 21.47 -19.15
C ARG A 130 -13.65 20.41 -19.36
N GLN A 131 -13.15 20.30 -20.59
CA GLN A 131 -12.15 19.30 -20.94
C GLN A 131 -10.74 19.89 -20.91
N PHE A 132 -9.86 19.26 -20.15
CA PHE A 132 -8.48 19.65 -19.94
C PHE A 132 -7.53 18.52 -20.34
N GLN A 133 -6.28 18.87 -20.60
CA GLN A 133 -5.18 17.95 -20.81
C GLN A 133 -4.02 18.33 -19.90
N LEU A 134 -3.48 17.32 -19.20
CA LEU A 134 -2.27 17.50 -18.43
C LEU A 134 -1.06 17.34 -19.36
N VAL A 135 -0.31 18.42 -19.58
CA VAL A 135 0.84 18.46 -20.49
C VAL A 135 2.11 18.71 -19.71
N ARG A 136 3.19 18.02 -20.08
CA ARG A 136 4.51 18.29 -19.53
C ARG A 136 5.15 19.46 -20.30
N ASP A 137 5.30 20.59 -19.64
CA ASP A 137 6.06 21.73 -20.12
C ASP A 137 7.56 21.56 -19.81
N LYS A 138 8.42 21.94 -20.75
CA LYS A 138 9.88 21.81 -20.62
C LYS A 138 10.47 22.79 -19.61
N THR A 139 9.76 23.89 -19.34
CA THR A 139 10.18 24.97 -18.46
C THR A 139 9.57 24.89 -17.06
N SER A 140 8.29 24.54 -16.96
CA SER A 140 7.53 24.59 -15.69
C SER A 140 7.13 23.23 -15.12
N GLY A 141 7.46 22.13 -15.79
CA GLY A 141 7.09 20.78 -15.33
C GLY A 141 5.73 20.35 -15.85
N LEU A 142 4.70 20.27 -15.01
CA LEU A 142 3.35 19.84 -15.42
C LEU A 142 2.39 21.04 -15.46
N ALA A 143 1.63 21.17 -16.54
CA ALA A 143 0.69 22.25 -16.77
C ALA A 143 -0.65 21.72 -17.28
N ILE A 144 -1.75 22.34 -16.86
CA ILE A 144 -3.09 22.02 -17.36
C ILE A 144 -3.42 22.93 -18.54
N LYS A 145 -3.80 22.33 -19.68
CA LYS A 145 -4.26 23.05 -20.86
C LYS A 145 -5.74 22.74 -21.12
N GLU A 146 -6.54 23.76 -21.39
CA GLU A 146 -7.92 23.55 -21.83
C GLU A 146 -7.92 23.07 -23.29
N THR A 147 -8.70 22.03 -23.56
CA THR A 147 -8.80 21.38 -24.89
C THR A 147 -10.20 21.50 -25.48
N GLY A 148 -11.21 21.91 -24.71
CA GLY A 148 -12.58 22.16 -25.18
C GLY A 148 -13.59 22.39 -24.04
N ARG A 149 -14.78 22.87 -24.41
CA ARG A 149 -15.99 22.90 -23.57
C ARG A 149 -16.90 21.74 -23.94
#